data_AF-A0A0C2IMJ0-F1
#
_entry.id   AF-A0A0C2IMJ0-F1
#
_cell.length_a   1.000
_cell.length_b   1.000
_cell.length_c   1.000
_cell.angle_alpha   90.00
_cell.angle_beta   90.00
_cell.angle_gamma   90.00
#
_symmetry.space_group_name_H-M   'P 1'
#
loop_
_entity.id
_entity.type
_entity.pdbx_description
1 polymer ?
#
loop_
_entity_poly.entity_id
_entity_poly.type
_entity_poly.pdbx_seq_one_letter_code
_entity_poly.pdbx_strand_id
1 'polypeptide(L)'
;MQPSQRTSDVKICKDDFDCLISLYGTLSKVFPHLVKWLLFYDDIAAQTLRLFLKGFTRDVERISHTNNGDRITQKIITYGNFRTSKISLFNLSHRVFMDILMGCCVKGTIPRRIRDQVLGDENMLMWIGRPTITALTSINDYIHITDGKNNINFEQYIVVYLKSNLRYFYLQDLNTLQILISYLDPEILLKYMLLNISVPMRKQADSFQSIPSILRSKEMSASNLSKFLQLIYIALTERHFVGVSDNPEYRLLERQIIHSLASGHRTLEAIKSNIFIDNEVFVTPLYCPSLKNTFDKVILNVSSPIDSRNSENRMSLKTKYFSTINLFYFTTQRSDVYQELKHLYRTRMCKFQFLDFVELRESFEGLNDFLYSDAFSDLIVHVVITWYTSYKSNKEVVLENLIVVSMMLCLMFKVPLNENTHSKFHKAVDLIFGIRKYLEGNNVMTILAFLNKKIDDDIFGSVIDHLLELSLIPADYFCDLSEDPTYMKKKSKGSLYLAWQNLQKKYKEILRNKKNSQSDNPDLVGS
;
A
#
# COMPACT_ATOMS: atom_id res chain seq x y z
N MET A 1 19.30 -16.50 -11.02
CA MET A 1 19.02 -17.68 -10.18
C MET A 1 18.09 -18.61 -10.93
N GLN A 2 18.38 -19.91 -10.98
CA GLN A 2 17.53 -20.87 -11.71
C GLN A 2 16.11 -20.93 -11.11
N PRO A 3 15.07 -21.05 -11.93
CA PRO A 3 13.70 -21.28 -11.46
C PRO A 3 13.63 -22.58 -10.66
N SER A 4 13.01 -22.57 -9.48
CA SER A 4 12.78 -23.78 -8.69
C SER A 4 12.08 -24.83 -9.55
N GLN A 5 12.62 -26.05 -9.62
CA GLN A 5 11.94 -27.12 -10.34
C GLN A 5 10.55 -27.31 -9.72
N ARG A 6 9.53 -27.51 -10.55
CA ARG A 6 8.26 -28.09 -10.08
C ARG A 6 8.70 -29.40 -9.46
N THR A 7 8.70 -29.48 -8.13
CA THR A 7 9.15 -30.68 -7.41
C THR A 7 8.13 -31.76 -7.69
N SER A 8 8.32 -32.46 -8.81
CA SER A 8 7.79 -33.79 -9.01
C SER A 8 8.50 -34.68 -7.99
N ASP A 9 7.74 -35.07 -6.97
CA ASP A 9 7.93 -36.22 -6.08
C ASP A 9 9.19 -36.33 -5.20
N VAL A 10 10.16 -35.41 -5.29
CA VAL A 10 11.25 -35.37 -4.31
C VAL A 10 10.81 -34.59 -3.08
N LYS A 11 10.60 -35.31 -1.98
CA LYS A 11 10.31 -34.76 -0.66
C LYS A 11 11.50 -33.88 -0.23
N ILE A 12 11.38 -32.56 -0.39
CA ILE A 12 12.36 -31.60 0.13
C ILE A 12 12.45 -31.83 1.65
N CYS A 13 13.65 -32.07 2.18
CA CYS A 13 13.83 -32.26 3.62
C CYS A 13 13.65 -30.93 4.34
N LYS A 14 13.21 -30.96 5.61
CA LYS A 14 13.17 -29.77 6.47
C LYS A 14 14.53 -29.04 6.50
N ASP A 15 15.63 -29.80 6.49
CA ASP A 15 16.98 -29.25 6.51
C ASP A 15 17.32 -28.42 5.26
N ASP A 16 16.80 -28.80 4.09
CA ASP A 16 16.97 -28.04 2.85
C ASP A 16 16.26 -26.68 2.95
N PHE A 17 15.09 -26.63 3.60
CA PHE A 17 14.36 -25.39 3.84
C PHE A 17 15.08 -24.51 4.85
N ASP A 18 15.58 -25.07 5.95
CA ASP A 18 16.35 -24.31 6.94
C ASP A 18 17.64 -23.74 6.31
N CYS A 19 18.29 -24.50 5.42
CA CYS A 19 19.40 -24.03 4.61
C CYS A 19 19.00 -22.87 3.70
N LEU A 20 17.87 -22.99 2.99
CA LEU A 20 17.35 -21.94 2.12
C LEU A 20 17.00 -20.65 2.90
N ILE A 21 16.35 -20.79 4.05
CA ILE A 21 16.05 -19.69 4.97
C ILE A 21 17.33 -19.01 5.42
N SER A 22 18.32 -19.79 5.81
CA SER A 22 19.62 -19.28 6.25
C SER A 22 20.33 -18.54 5.12
N LEU A 23 20.30 -19.10 3.90
CA LEU A 23 20.88 -18.48 2.71
C LEU A 23 20.20 -17.14 2.39
N TYR A 24 18.87 -17.10 2.24
CA TYR A 24 18.17 -15.85 1.98
C TYR A 24 18.26 -14.88 3.15
N GLY A 25 18.30 -15.39 4.39
CA GLY A 25 18.52 -14.60 5.60
C GLY A 25 19.91 -13.97 5.64
N THR A 26 20.90 -14.61 5.04
CA THR A 26 22.25 -14.06 4.88
C THR A 26 22.28 -13.07 3.72
N LEU A 27 21.68 -13.41 2.58
CA LEU A 27 21.62 -12.55 1.41
C LEU A 27 20.86 -11.23 1.66
N SER A 28 19.76 -11.29 2.42
CA SER A 28 19.00 -10.09 2.84
C SER A 28 19.78 -9.19 3.80
N LYS A 29 20.86 -9.68 4.42
CA LYS A 29 21.81 -8.84 5.17
C LYS A 29 22.85 -8.23 4.24
N VAL A 30 23.31 -8.97 3.22
CA VAL A 30 24.38 -8.53 2.32
C VAL A 30 23.90 -7.52 1.27
N PHE A 31 22.75 -7.76 0.62
CA PHE A 31 22.29 -6.91 -0.49
C PHE A 31 22.05 -5.45 -0.12
N PRO A 32 21.41 -5.10 1.01
CA PRO A 32 21.26 -3.71 1.40
C PRO A 32 22.61 -2.98 1.48
N HIS A 33 23.66 -3.62 2.01
CA HIS A 33 24.99 -3.01 2.07
C HIS A 33 25.63 -2.82 0.71
N LEU A 34 25.46 -3.81 -0.17
CA LEU A 34 25.94 -3.72 -1.52
C LEU A 34 25.25 -2.56 -2.25
N VAL A 35 23.92 -2.47 -2.16
CA VAL A 35 23.13 -1.38 -2.76
C VAL A 35 23.56 -0.04 -2.20
N LYS A 36 23.69 0.10 -0.88
CA LYS A 36 24.19 1.33 -0.23
C LYS A 36 25.55 1.76 -0.77
N TRP A 37 26.49 0.81 -0.85
CA TRP A 37 27.83 1.07 -1.36
C TRP A 37 27.80 1.52 -2.82
N LEU A 38 26.96 0.89 -3.66
CA LEU A 38 26.76 1.31 -5.04
C LEU A 38 26.18 2.72 -5.12
N LEU A 39 25.17 3.02 -4.30
CA LEU A 39 24.51 4.33 -4.24
C LEU A 39 25.43 5.44 -3.70
N PHE A 40 26.52 5.12 -3.01
CA PHE A 40 27.50 6.12 -2.58
C PHE A 40 28.25 6.73 -3.77
N TYR A 41 28.39 5.99 -4.87
CA TYR A 41 29.08 6.43 -6.08
C TYR A 41 28.12 6.44 -7.26
N ASP A 42 27.57 7.63 -7.59
CA ASP A 42 26.53 7.78 -8.61
C ASP A 42 26.89 7.15 -9.97
N ASP A 43 28.14 7.28 -10.41
CA ASP A 43 28.62 6.68 -11.66
C ASP A 43 28.59 5.14 -11.62
N ILE A 44 28.92 4.54 -10.48
CA ILE A 44 28.90 3.08 -10.28
C ILE A 44 27.47 2.58 -10.23
N ALA A 45 26.57 3.28 -9.53
CA ALA A 45 25.15 2.98 -9.52
C ALA A 45 24.57 3.03 -10.95
N ALA A 46 24.84 4.10 -11.68
CA ALA A 46 24.42 4.28 -13.07
C ALA A 46 24.96 3.17 -14.00
N GLN A 47 26.24 2.81 -13.88
CA GLN A 47 26.84 1.74 -14.67
C GLN A 47 26.21 0.38 -14.34
N THR A 48 25.97 0.10 -13.07
CA THR A 48 25.32 -1.12 -12.60
C THR A 48 23.91 -1.25 -13.18
N LEU A 49 23.10 -0.18 -13.10
CA LEU A 49 21.76 -0.14 -13.69
C LEU A 49 21.80 -0.42 -15.21
N ARG A 50 22.76 0.16 -15.96
CA ARG A 50 22.92 -0.13 -17.40
C ARG A 50 23.21 -1.59 -17.69
N LEU A 51 24.00 -2.27 -16.85
CA LEU A 51 24.32 -3.69 -17.04
C LEU A 51 23.09 -4.56 -16.83
N PHE A 52 22.29 -4.30 -15.80
CA PHE A 52 20.99 -4.97 -15.61
C PHE A 52 20.06 -4.73 -16.80
N LEU A 53 19.95 -3.49 -17.27
CA LEU A 53 19.05 -3.15 -18.39
C LEU A 53 19.41 -3.84 -19.69
N LYS A 54 20.70 -4.07 -19.96
CA LYS A 54 21.11 -4.90 -21.12
C LYS A 54 20.55 -6.32 -21.02
N GLY A 55 20.53 -6.90 -19.81
CA GLY A 55 19.92 -8.21 -19.57
C GLY A 55 18.40 -8.17 -19.77
N PHE A 56 17.72 -7.22 -19.13
CA PHE A 56 16.27 -7.09 -19.21
C PHE A 56 15.76 -6.79 -20.63
N THR A 57 16.49 -5.97 -21.39
CA THR A 57 16.15 -5.67 -22.80
C THR A 57 16.15 -6.95 -23.63
N ARG A 58 17.18 -7.79 -23.49
CA ARG A 58 17.24 -9.09 -24.20
C ARG A 58 16.11 -10.03 -23.79
N ASP A 59 15.70 -10.00 -22.52
CA ASP A 59 14.58 -10.82 -22.06
C ASP A 59 13.24 -10.32 -22.63
N VAL A 60 13.01 -9.01 -22.67
CA VAL A 60 11.81 -8.40 -23.29
C VAL A 60 11.79 -8.67 -24.80
N GLU A 61 12.92 -8.52 -25.50
CA GLU A 61 13.07 -8.87 -26.92
C GLU A 61 12.73 -10.35 -27.16
N ARG A 62 13.27 -11.26 -26.34
CA ARG A 62 12.96 -12.71 -26.44
C ARG A 62 11.46 -12.97 -26.31
N ILE A 63 10.79 -12.31 -25.36
CA ILE A 63 9.34 -12.46 -25.16
C ILE A 63 8.58 -11.87 -26.34
N SER A 64 9.02 -10.73 -26.88
CA SER A 64 8.38 -10.09 -28.03
C SER A 64 8.32 -11.02 -29.25
N HIS A 65 9.34 -11.87 -29.44
CA HIS A 65 9.41 -12.86 -30.53
C HIS A 65 8.61 -14.14 -30.29
N THR A 66 8.12 -14.40 -29.07
CA THR A 66 7.24 -15.55 -28.82
C THR A 66 5.79 -15.24 -29.21
N ASN A 67 5.18 -16.02 -30.11
CA ASN A 67 3.80 -15.86 -30.63
C ASN A 67 3.52 -14.49 -31.30
N ASN A 68 3.48 -14.46 -32.64
CA ASN A 68 3.41 -13.21 -33.43
C ASN A 68 2.11 -12.39 -33.32
N GLY A 69 1.09 -12.85 -32.57
CA GLY A 69 -0.22 -12.17 -32.49
C GLY A 69 -0.40 -11.18 -31.34
N ASP A 70 0.24 -11.40 -30.19
CA ASP A 70 -0.08 -10.65 -28.96
C ASP A 70 0.79 -9.40 -28.80
N ARG A 71 0.22 -8.35 -28.18
CA ARG A 71 1.01 -7.18 -27.76
C ARG A 71 2.00 -7.58 -26.65
N ILE A 72 3.19 -6.97 -26.64
CA ILE A 72 4.23 -7.25 -25.62
C ILE A 72 3.66 -7.11 -24.20
N THR A 73 2.85 -6.09 -23.94
CA THR A 73 2.17 -5.87 -22.66
C THR A 73 1.36 -7.10 -22.21
N GLN A 74 0.54 -7.65 -23.11
CA GLN A 74 -0.26 -8.85 -22.84
C GLN A 74 0.63 -10.08 -22.61
N LYS A 75 1.72 -10.21 -23.38
CA LYS A 75 2.71 -11.26 -23.17
C LYS A 75 3.32 -11.13 -21.78
N ILE A 76 3.70 -9.95 -21.31
CA ILE A 76 4.28 -9.74 -19.98
C ILE A 76 3.27 -10.06 -18.86
N ILE A 77 2.01 -9.64 -18.99
CA ILE A 77 0.93 -9.93 -18.03
C ILE A 77 0.72 -11.45 -17.89
N THR A 78 0.78 -12.18 -19.01
CA THR A 78 0.54 -13.62 -19.07
C THR A 78 1.81 -14.45 -18.94
N TYR A 79 2.99 -13.83 -19.01
CA TYR A 79 4.28 -14.50 -18.93
C TYR A 79 4.43 -15.15 -17.57
N GLY A 80 4.52 -16.49 -17.55
CA GLY A 80 4.75 -17.31 -16.36
C GLY A 80 3.71 -17.13 -15.24
N ASN A 81 3.14 -18.23 -14.78
CA ASN A 81 2.24 -18.27 -13.64
C ASN A 81 2.79 -19.23 -12.59
N PHE A 82 2.72 -18.88 -11.31
CA PHE A 82 3.19 -19.74 -10.21
C PHE A 82 2.53 -21.13 -10.21
N ARG A 83 1.32 -21.25 -10.74
CA ARG A 83 0.61 -22.54 -10.86
C ARG A 83 1.15 -23.43 -11.98
N THR A 84 1.62 -22.83 -13.08
CA THR A 84 1.94 -23.56 -14.33
C THR A 84 3.42 -23.53 -14.71
N SER A 85 4.21 -22.63 -14.12
CA SER A 85 5.60 -22.40 -14.47
C SER A 85 6.48 -22.34 -13.23
N LYS A 86 7.77 -22.60 -13.43
CA LYS A 86 8.78 -22.44 -12.39
C LYS A 86 8.98 -20.94 -12.14
N ILE A 87 8.63 -20.47 -10.94
CA ILE A 87 8.81 -19.07 -10.55
C ILE A 87 9.83 -18.94 -9.43
N SER A 88 10.58 -17.84 -9.41
CA SER A 88 11.39 -17.45 -8.26
C SER A 88 10.67 -16.33 -7.52
N LEU A 89 10.19 -16.61 -6.30
CA LEU A 89 9.58 -15.60 -5.42
C LEU A 89 10.60 -14.54 -4.98
N PHE A 90 11.89 -14.88 -4.97
CA PHE A 90 12.94 -13.98 -4.49
C PHE A 90 13.51 -13.07 -5.57
N ASN A 91 13.67 -13.60 -6.80
CA ASN A 91 14.22 -12.93 -7.98
C ASN A 91 15.15 -11.73 -7.69
N LEU A 92 16.27 -12.04 -7.04
CA LEU A 92 17.15 -11.05 -6.41
C LEU A 92 17.68 -9.99 -7.39
N SER A 93 17.90 -10.35 -8.66
CA SER A 93 18.38 -9.41 -9.68
C SER A 93 17.40 -8.26 -9.93
N HIS A 94 16.10 -8.54 -9.99
CA HIS A 94 15.09 -7.49 -10.18
C HIS A 94 14.96 -6.62 -8.94
N ARG A 95 15.01 -7.22 -7.75
CA ARG A 95 14.90 -6.47 -6.50
C ARG A 95 16.10 -5.58 -6.23
N VAL A 96 17.32 -6.10 -6.39
CA VAL A 96 18.55 -5.29 -6.29
C VAL A 96 18.55 -4.16 -7.32
N PHE A 97 18.11 -4.43 -8.55
CA PHE A 97 17.94 -3.38 -9.56
C PHE A 97 16.97 -2.29 -9.10
N MET A 98 15.78 -2.69 -8.61
CA MET A 98 14.76 -1.76 -8.15
C MET A 98 15.21 -0.95 -6.93
N ASP A 99 16.01 -1.54 -6.05
CA ASP A 99 16.56 -0.87 -4.88
C ASP A 99 17.57 0.23 -5.28
N ILE A 100 18.49 -0.09 -6.19
CA ILE A 100 19.43 0.89 -6.76
C ILE A 100 18.65 1.98 -7.52
N LEU A 101 17.64 1.60 -8.31
CA LEU A 101 16.80 2.54 -9.05
C LEU A 101 16.07 3.49 -8.10
N MET A 102 15.45 2.96 -7.05
CA MET A 102 14.76 3.72 -6.01
C MET A 102 15.70 4.71 -5.33
N GLY A 103 16.88 4.25 -4.91
CA GLY A 103 17.91 5.11 -4.32
C GLY A 103 18.33 6.25 -5.25
N CYS A 104 18.52 5.97 -6.54
CA CYS A 104 18.83 7.00 -7.54
C CYS A 104 17.66 7.98 -7.76
N CYS A 105 16.41 7.49 -7.75
CA CYS A 105 15.21 8.34 -7.86
C CYS A 105 15.06 9.29 -6.66
N VAL A 106 15.29 8.78 -5.45
CA VAL A 106 15.20 9.58 -4.21
C VAL A 106 16.30 10.64 -4.14
N LYS A 107 17.52 10.29 -4.59
CA LYS A 107 18.66 11.23 -4.68
C LYS A 107 18.58 12.21 -5.85
N GLY A 108 17.75 11.94 -6.85
CA GLY A 108 17.71 12.72 -8.10
C GLY A 108 18.94 12.50 -8.99
N THR A 109 19.64 11.36 -8.84
CA THR A 109 20.89 11.06 -9.57
C THR A 109 20.70 10.07 -10.72
N ILE A 110 19.46 9.68 -11.03
CA ILE A 110 19.16 8.78 -12.15
C ILE A 110 19.53 9.44 -13.50
N PRO A 111 20.41 8.84 -14.32
CA PRO A 111 20.74 9.36 -15.63
C PRO A 111 19.50 9.37 -16.54
N ARG A 112 19.30 10.46 -17.29
CA ARG A 112 18.16 10.63 -18.21
C ARG A 112 17.90 9.42 -19.10
N ARG A 113 18.94 8.85 -19.71
CA ARG A 113 18.80 7.66 -20.58
C ARG A 113 18.24 6.44 -19.84
N ILE A 114 18.64 6.22 -18.58
CA ILE A 114 18.14 5.11 -17.75
C ILE A 114 16.69 5.38 -17.36
N ARG A 115 16.40 6.62 -16.94
CA ARG A 115 15.03 7.06 -16.64
C ARG A 115 14.10 6.83 -17.83
N ASP A 116 14.46 7.32 -19.01
CA ASP A 116 13.63 7.21 -20.21
C ASP A 116 13.44 5.73 -20.63
N GLN A 117 14.47 4.89 -20.50
CA GLN A 117 14.41 3.46 -20.83
C GLN A 117 13.58 2.64 -19.83
N VAL A 118 13.49 3.06 -18.57
CA VAL A 118 12.81 2.29 -17.50
C VAL A 118 11.47 2.90 -17.18
N LEU A 119 11.46 4.16 -16.77
CA LEU A 119 10.28 4.87 -16.30
C LEU A 119 9.46 5.46 -17.47
N GLY A 120 10.05 5.58 -18.66
CA GLY A 120 9.37 6.00 -19.88
C GLY A 120 8.91 4.86 -20.80
N ASP A 121 9.20 3.60 -20.45
CA ASP A 121 8.75 2.40 -21.19
C ASP A 121 7.94 1.49 -20.26
N GLU A 122 6.62 1.49 -20.45
CA GLU A 122 5.68 0.71 -19.64
C GLU A 122 5.99 -0.79 -19.66
N ASN A 123 6.42 -1.34 -20.80
CA ASN A 123 6.71 -2.77 -20.92
C ASN A 123 7.98 -3.12 -20.15
N MET A 124 9.02 -2.29 -20.24
CA MET A 124 10.24 -2.46 -19.45
C MET A 124 9.93 -2.38 -17.95
N LEU A 125 9.15 -1.39 -17.54
CA LEU A 125 8.79 -1.20 -16.14
C LEU A 125 7.95 -2.38 -15.60
N MET A 126 6.94 -2.82 -16.35
CA MET A 126 6.15 -4.01 -16.00
C MET A 126 7.03 -5.26 -15.93
N TRP A 127 7.99 -5.43 -16.85
CA TRP A 127 8.91 -6.56 -16.81
C TRP A 127 9.78 -6.56 -15.56
N ILE A 128 10.34 -5.40 -15.21
CA ILE A 128 11.18 -5.23 -14.03
C ILE A 128 10.36 -5.46 -12.74
N GLY A 129 9.14 -4.92 -12.66
CA GLY A 129 8.25 -5.07 -11.51
C GLY A 129 7.57 -6.44 -11.38
N ARG A 130 7.66 -7.30 -12.40
CA ARG A 130 6.98 -8.60 -12.43
C ARG A 130 7.25 -9.51 -11.24
N PRO A 131 8.48 -9.65 -10.73
CA PRO A 131 8.72 -10.53 -9.59
C PRO A 131 8.06 -10.05 -8.31
N THR A 132 8.00 -8.74 -8.09
CA THR A 132 7.24 -8.12 -7.01
C THR A 132 5.76 -8.46 -7.11
N ILE A 133 5.15 -8.23 -8.27
CA ILE A 133 3.74 -8.57 -8.48
C ILE A 133 3.52 -10.07 -8.23
N THR A 134 4.38 -10.93 -8.77
CA THR A 134 4.31 -12.38 -8.58
C THR A 134 4.44 -12.79 -7.09
N ALA A 135 5.33 -12.16 -6.34
CA ALA A 135 5.53 -12.44 -4.92
C ALA A 135 4.30 -12.02 -4.09
N LEU A 136 3.83 -10.77 -4.29
CA LEU A 136 2.64 -10.25 -3.61
C LEU A 136 1.38 -11.06 -3.93
N THR A 137 1.21 -11.49 -5.19
CA THR A 137 0.07 -12.34 -5.59
C THR A 137 0.17 -13.73 -4.96
N SER A 138 1.38 -14.29 -4.87
CA SER A 138 1.62 -15.61 -4.27
C SER A 138 1.28 -15.63 -2.77
N ILE A 139 1.59 -14.55 -2.05
CA ILE A 139 1.18 -14.36 -0.65
C ILE A 139 -0.34 -14.32 -0.54
N ASN A 140 -1.01 -13.66 -1.49
CA ASN A 140 -2.47 -13.62 -1.52
C ASN A 140 -3.10 -15.02 -1.73
N ASP A 141 -2.59 -15.80 -2.67
CA ASP A 141 -3.08 -17.16 -2.96
C ASP A 141 -2.79 -18.15 -1.83
N TYR A 142 -1.69 -17.98 -1.08
CA TYR A 142 -1.30 -18.87 0.03
C TYR A 142 -2.43 -19.09 1.04
N ILE A 143 -3.13 -18.02 1.42
CA ILE A 143 -4.23 -18.07 2.41
C ILE A 143 -5.40 -18.95 1.94
N HIS A 144 -5.60 -19.12 0.64
CA HIS A 144 -6.65 -20.00 0.08
C HIS A 144 -6.15 -21.45 -0.14
N ILE A 145 -4.82 -21.65 -0.22
CA ILE A 145 -4.22 -22.96 -0.49
C ILE A 145 -4.14 -23.81 0.78
N THR A 146 -4.09 -23.21 1.98
CA THR A 146 -4.04 -23.93 3.27
C THR A 146 -5.27 -24.82 3.53
N ASP A 147 -6.37 -24.62 2.80
CA ASP A 147 -7.54 -25.49 2.84
C ASP A 147 -7.39 -26.77 1.99
N GLY A 148 -6.33 -26.86 1.15
CA GLY A 148 -6.05 -28.00 0.28
C GLY A 148 -4.73 -28.72 0.64
N LYS A 149 -4.78 -30.04 0.82
CA LYS A 149 -3.64 -30.89 1.25
C LYS A 149 -2.40 -30.92 0.33
N ASN A 150 -2.36 -30.20 -0.79
CA ASN A 150 -1.47 -30.50 -1.91
C ASN A 150 -0.25 -29.56 -2.10
N ASN A 151 0.06 -28.63 -1.18
CA ASN A 151 1.14 -27.65 -1.40
C ASN A 151 1.96 -27.24 -0.16
N ILE A 152 2.26 -28.19 0.73
CA ILE A 152 3.05 -27.97 1.97
C ILE A 152 4.39 -27.24 1.69
N ASN A 153 5.06 -27.56 0.58
CA ASN A 153 6.32 -26.91 0.23
C ASN A 153 6.13 -25.41 -0.11
N PHE A 154 5.09 -25.06 -0.87
CA PHE A 154 4.80 -23.67 -1.26
C PHE A 154 4.43 -22.81 -0.04
N GLU A 155 3.65 -23.38 0.87
CA GLU A 155 3.36 -22.79 2.17
C GLU A 155 4.64 -22.40 2.90
N GLN A 156 5.60 -23.33 3.00
CA GLN A 156 6.87 -23.05 3.65
C GLN A 156 7.63 -21.92 2.97
N TYR A 157 7.69 -21.86 1.63
CA TYR A 157 8.32 -20.73 0.92
C TYR A 157 7.68 -19.38 1.25
N ILE A 158 6.35 -19.32 1.35
CA ILE A 158 5.64 -18.09 1.70
C ILE A 158 5.87 -17.72 3.16
N VAL A 159 5.81 -18.69 4.07
CA VAL A 159 6.17 -18.48 5.49
C VAL A 159 7.58 -17.93 5.60
N VAL A 160 8.55 -18.50 4.86
CA VAL A 160 9.93 -18.03 4.82
C VAL A 160 10.01 -16.59 4.32
N TYR A 161 9.35 -16.28 3.20
CA TYR A 161 9.31 -14.93 2.66
C TYR A 161 8.72 -13.92 3.64
N LEU A 162 7.69 -14.31 4.41
CA LEU A 162 7.03 -13.48 5.42
C LEU A 162 7.78 -13.43 6.77
N LYS A 163 8.82 -14.25 6.99
CA LYS A 163 9.61 -14.24 8.23
C LYS A 163 10.28 -12.88 8.42
N SER A 164 10.46 -12.51 9.70
CA SER A 164 10.94 -11.19 10.08
C SER A 164 12.33 -10.85 9.52
N ASN A 165 13.18 -11.84 9.28
CA ASN A 165 14.51 -11.65 8.71
C ASN A 165 14.52 -11.38 7.20
N LEU A 166 13.45 -11.71 6.45
CA LEU A 166 13.35 -11.49 5.00
C LEU A 166 12.46 -10.31 4.60
N ARG A 167 11.97 -9.58 5.61
CA ARG A 167 11.16 -8.38 5.53
C ARG A 167 11.72 -7.26 4.63
N TYR A 168 13.04 -7.22 4.43
CA TYR A 168 13.68 -6.36 3.41
C TYR A 168 13.09 -6.56 2.02
N PHE A 169 12.83 -7.81 1.61
CA PHE A 169 12.25 -8.09 0.30
C PHE A 169 10.81 -7.58 0.16
N TYR A 170 10.04 -7.63 1.25
CA TYR A 170 8.69 -7.07 1.27
C TYR A 170 8.71 -5.56 1.10
N LEU A 171 9.68 -4.88 1.72
CA LEU A 171 9.85 -3.43 1.56
C LEU A 171 10.26 -3.07 0.13
N GLN A 172 11.17 -3.83 -0.48
CA GLN A 172 11.52 -3.64 -1.90
C GLN A 172 10.33 -3.86 -2.83
N ASP A 173 9.48 -4.83 -2.50
CA ASP A 173 8.25 -5.09 -3.24
C ASP A 173 7.25 -3.93 -3.08
N LEU A 174 7.19 -3.30 -1.91
CA LEU A 174 6.39 -2.09 -1.70
C LEU A 174 6.94 -0.88 -2.48
N ASN A 175 8.26 -0.65 -2.44
CA ASN A 175 8.92 0.42 -3.20
C ASN A 175 8.72 0.22 -4.70
N THR A 176 8.82 -1.03 -5.17
CA THR A 176 8.55 -1.38 -6.56
C THR A 176 7.11 -1.07 -6.92
N LEU A 177 6.15 -1.43 -6.06
CA LEU A 177 4.74 -1.10 -6.28
C LEU A 177 4.51 0.42 -6.32
N GLN A 178 5.19 1.21 -5.49
CA GLN A 178 5.12 2.68 -5.53
C GLN A 178 5.64 3.24 -6.86
N ILE A 179 6.75 2.71 -7.39
CA ILE A 179 7.26 3.09 -8.71
C ILE A 179 6.26 2.69 -9.81
N LEU A 180 5.72 1.47 -9.75
CA LEU A 180 4.69 1.03 -10.71
C LEU A 180 3.48 1.95 -10.71
N ILE A 181 2.96 2.34 -9.52
CA ILE A 181 1.84 3.27 -9.40
C ILE A 181 2.20 4.66 -9.93
N SER A 182 3.45 5.11 -9.73
CA SER A 182 3.86 6.46 -10.12
C SER A 182 4.06 6.64 -11.62
N TYR A 183 4.40 5.58 -12.35
CA TYR A 183 4.89 5.69 -13.73
C TYR A 183 4.09 4.92 -14.78
N LEU A 184 3.23 3.98 -14.37
CA LEU A 184 2.32 3.34 -15.30
C LEU A 184 1.02 4.12 -15.43
N ASP A 185 0.43 4.09 -16.62
CA ASP A 185 -0.97 4.47 -16.78
C ASP A 185 -1.85 3.71 -15.75
N PRO A 186 -2.74 4.42 -15.02
CA PRO A 186 -3.56 3.81 -13.98
C PRO A 186 -4.39 2.62 -14.46
N GLU A 187 -4.93 2.65 -15.68
CA GLU A 187 -5.70 1.55 -16.23
C GLU A 187 -4.81 0.33 -16.51
N ILE A 188 -3.63 0.55 -17.12
CA ILE A 188 -2.64 -0.50 -17.37
C ILE A 188 -2.18 -1.14 -16.05
N LEU A 189 -1.87 -0.34 -15.03
CA LEU A 189 -1.46 -0.83 -13.72
C LEU A 189 -2.53 -1.70 -13.07
N LEU A 190 -3.78 -1.22 -13.02
CA LEU A 190 -4.88 -1.94 -12.40
C LEU A 190 -5.13 -3.27 -13.14
N LYS A 191 -5.11 -3.27 -14.47
CA LYS A 191 -5.21 -4.51 -15.28
C LYS A 191 -4.06 -5.46 -14.96
N TYR A 192 -2.85 -4.95 -14.93
CA TYR A 192 -1.66 -5.73 -14.67
C TYR A 192 -1.75 -6.43 -13.31
N MET A 193 -2.11 -5.72 -12.25
CA MET A 193 -2.24 -6.29 -10.91
C MET A 193 -3.45 -7.22 -10.80
N LEU A 194 -4.64 -6.84 -11.27
CA LEU A 194 -5.87 -7.65 -11.16
C LEU A 194 -5.72 -9.00 -11.87
N LEU A 195 -5.19 -8.98 -13.10
CA LEU A 195 -4.94 -10.20 -13.86
C LEU A 195 -3.85 -11.05 -13.21
N ASN A 196 -2.91 -10.43 -12.49
CA ASN A 196 -1.89 -11.19 -11.79
C ASN A 196 -2.37 -11.80 -10.47
N ILE A 197 -3.26 -11.12 -9.75
CA ILE A 197 -3.84 -11.56 -8.47
C ILE A 197 -4.89 -12.65 -8.68
N SER A 198 -5.70 -12.56 -9.74
CA SER A 198 -6.63 -13.61 -10.11
C SER A 198 -6.11 -14.37 -11.33
N VAL A 199 -5.26 -15.36 -11.07
CA VAL A 199 -4.67 -16.22 -12.11
C VAL A 199 -5.69 -16.84 -13.08
N PRO A 200 -6.86 -17.36 -12.64
CA PRO A 200 -7.86 -17.89 -13.57
C PRO A 200 -8.25 -16.89 -14.65
N MET A 201 -8.33 -15.60 -14.29
CA MET A 201 -8.77 -14.54 -15.19
C MET A 201 -7.83 -14.30 -16.35
N ARG A 202 -6.55 -14.64 -16.22
CA ARG A 202 -5.57 -14.49 -17.32
C ARG A 202 -5.93 -15.32 -18.55
N LYS A 203 -6.67 -16.42 -18.40
CA LYS A 203 -7.04 -17.30 -19.51
C LYS A 203 -8.26 -16.80 -20.28
N GLN A 204 -9.11 -15.99 -19.65
CA GLN A 204 -10.42 -15.59 -20.17
C GLN A 204 -10.51 -14.11 -20.46
N ALA A 205 -9.78 -13.29 -19.70
CA ALA A 205 -9.81 -11.85 -19.84
C ALA A 205 -8.87 -11.43 -20.96
N ASP A 206 -9.47 -10.78 -21.95
CA ASP A 206 -8.73 -9.97 -22.90
C ASP A 206 -8.19 -8.72 -22.17
N SER A 207 -6.90 -8.43 -22.32
CA SER A 207 -6.28 -7.21 -21.78
C SER A 207 -6.94 -5.91 -22.29
N PHE A 208 -7.74 -6.00 -23.36
CA PHE A 208 -8.56 -4.89 -23.86
C PHE A 208 -9.85 -4.64 -23.08
N GLN A 209 -10.27 -5.54 -22.19
CA GLN A 209 -11.47 -5.32 -21.35
C GLN A 209 -11.27 -4.14 -20.39
N SER A 210 -12.34 -3.40 -20.11
CA SER A 210 -12.31 -2.32 -19.11
C SER A 210 -12.23 -2.88 -17.68
N ILE A 211 -11.75 -2.07 -16.73
CA ILE A 211 -11.67 -2.45 -15.31
C ILE A 211 -13.02 -2.93 -14.75
N PRO A 212 -14.16 -2.24 -14.98
CA PRO A 212 -15.45 -2.73 -14.52
C PRO A 212 -15.84 -4.10 -15.09
N SER A 213 -15.45 -4.41 -16.33
CA SER A 213 -15.69 -5.73 -16.94
C SER A 213 -14.88 -6.82 -16.23
N ILE A 214 -13.59 -6.56 -16.00
CA ILE A 214 -12.68 -7.45 -15.28
C ILE A 214 -13.21 -7.73 -13.87
N LEU A 215 -13.62 -6.70 -13.14
CA LEU A 215 -14.12 -6.82 -11.76
C LEU A 215 -15.49 -7.54 -11.65
N ARG A 216 -16.27 -7.61 -12.73
CA ARG A 216 -17.53 -8.38 -12.79
C ARG A 216 -17.32 -9.86 -13.10
N SER A 217 -16.09 -10.28 -13.40
CA SER A 217 -15.78 -11.68 -13.63
C SER A 217 -16.12 -12.52 -12.39
N LYS A 218 -16.75 -13.68 -12.62
CA LYS A 218 -17.04 -14.67 -11.56
C LYS A 218 -15.77 -15.21 -10.89
N GLU A 219 -14.63 -15.07 -11.54
CA GLU A 219 -13.34 -15.53 -11.04
C GLU A 219 -12.69 -14.52 -10.08
N MET A 220 -13.20 -13.29 -9.99
CA MET A 220 -12.74 -12.32 -8.99
C MET A 220 -13.41 -12.58 -7.65
N SER A 221 -12.68 -13.17 -6.70
CA SER A 221 -13.19 -13.35 -5.34
C SER A 221 -13.09 -12.04 -4.55
N ALA A 222 -14.05 -11.82 -3.63
CA ALA A 222 -14.02 -10.65 -2.73
C ALA A 222 -12.74 -10.59 -1.88
N SER A 223 -12.13 -11.75 -1.57
CA SER A 223 -10.88 -11.84 -0.81
C SER A 223 -9.69 -11.37 -1.63
N ASN A 224 -9.60 -11.79 -2.90
CA ASN A 224 -8.56 -11.33 -3.82
C ASN A 224 -8.63 -9.82 -4.02
N LEU A 225 -9.85 -9.29 -4.17
CA LEU A 225 -10.09 -7.86 -4.26
C LEU A 225 -9.66 -7.12 -2.97
N SER A 226 -9.94 -7.68 -1.80
CA SER A 226 -9.51 -7.11 -0.51
C SER A 226 -8.01 -6.97 -0.41
N LYS A 227 -7.26 -8.03 -0.75
CA LYS A 227 -5.79 -7.97 -0.68
C LYS A 227 -5.21 -7.04 -1.74
N PHE A 228 -5.81 -7.02 -2.94
CA PHE A 228 -5.43 -6.06 -3.97
C PHE A 228 -5.57 -4.61 -3.51
N LEU A 229 -6.74 -4.26 -2.95
CA LEU A 229 -6.99 -2.93 -2.41
C LEU A 229 -6.04 -2.60 -1.28
N GLN A 230 -5.77 -3.54 -0.37
CA GLN A 230 -4.83 -3.33 0.73
C GLN A 230 -3.42 -3.02 0.23
N LEU A 231 -2.92 -3.73 -0.80
CA LEU A 231 -1.60 -3.47 -1.38
C LEU A 231 -1.52 -2.06 -1.97
N ILE A 232 -2.55 -1.63 -2.72
CA ILE A 232 -2.63 -0.27 -3.25
C ILE A 232 -2.65 0.74 -2.10
N TYR A 233 -3.49 0.52 -1.10
CA TYR A 233 -3.63 1.41 0.05
C TYR A 233 -2.29 1.59 0.78
N ILE A 234 -1.61 0.49 1.11
CA ILE A 234 -0.30 0.51 1.79
C ILE A 234 0.73 1.29 0.94
N ALA A 235 0.78 1.04 -0.37
CA ALA A 235 1.70 1.75 -1.26
C ALA A 235 1.43 3.26 -1.31
N LEU A 236 0.16 3.67 -1.27
CA LEU A 236 -0.22 5.08 -1.27
C LEU A 236 0.03 5.79 0.07
N THR A 237 -0.06 5.08 1.20
CA THR A 237 0.05 5.68 2.54
C THR A 237 1.45 5.63 3.13
N GLU A 238 2.20 4.55 2.89
CA GLU A 238 3.54 4.37 3.49
C GLU A 238 4.60 5.11 2.66
N ARG A 239 4.52 6.45 2.71
CA ARG A 239 5.32 7.39 1.88
C ARG A 239 6.73 7.66 2.42
N HIS A 240 7.26 6.82 3.30
CA HIS A 240 8.50 7.11 4.03
C HIS A 240 9.73 7.32 3.12
N PHE A 241 9.78 6.61 1.98
CA PHE A 241 10.88 6.71 1.01
C PHE A 241 10.59 7.73 -0.10
N VAL A 242 9.32 7.89 -0.47
CA VAL A 242 8.89 8.75 -1.59
C VAL A 242 8.54 10.18 -1.15
N GLY A 243 8.44 10.43 0.15
CA GLY A 243 8.13 11.73 0.72
C GLY A 243 9.34 12.62 0.98
N VAL A 244 9.12 13.93 0.96
CA VAL A 244 10.06 14.98 1.38
C VAL A 244 9.98 15.17 2.89
N SER A 245 10.85 14.50 3.64
CA SER A 245 10.93 14.60 5.11
C SER A 245 12.35 14.96 5.52
N ASP A 246 12.50 15.85 6.51
CA ASP A 246 13.80 16.20 7.11
C ASP A 246 14.46 14.99 7.76
N ASN A 247 13.65 14.08 8.31
CA ASN A 247 14.12 12.86 8.94
C ASN A 247 13.22 11.67 8.57
N PRO A 248 13.39 11.08 7.37
CA PRO A 248 12.59 9.94 6.93
C PRO A 248 12.82 8.70 7.80
N GLU A 249 14.03 8.55 8.33
CA GLU A 249 14.43 7.43 9.19
C GLU A 249 13.67 7.42 10.52
N TYR A 250 13.58 8.58 11.20
CA TYR A 250 12.80 8.72 12.44
C TYR A 250 11.34 8.34 12.21
N ARG A 251 10.72 8.82 11.12
CA ARG A 251 9.31 8.54 10.82
C ARG A 251 9.07 7.07 10.55
N LEU A 252 9.94 6.42 9.76
CA LEU A 252 9.87 4.99 9.51
C LEU A 252 10.02 4.18 10.81
N LEU A 253 10.98 4.55 11.64
CA LEU A 253 11.24 3.86 12.90
C LEU A 253 10.08 4.01 13.89
N GLU A 254 9.55 5.23 14.03
CA GLU A 254 8.34 5.53 14.81
C GLU A 254 7.15 4.70 14.33
N ARG A 255 6.94 4.65 13.01
CA ARG A 255 5.89 3.82 12.41
C ARG A 255 6.02 2.35 12.79
N GLN A 256 7.22 1.79 12.68
CA GLN A 256 7.45 0.37 12.95
C GLN A 256 7.32 0.02 14.43
N ILE A 257 7.78 0.89 15.32
CA ILE A 257 7.65 0.68 16.76
C ILE A 257 6.19 0.77 17.19
N ILE A 258 5.43 1.75 16.66
CA ILE A 258 3.98 1.86 16.91
C ILE A 258 3.28 0.54 16.54
N HIS A 259 3.52 0.02 15.33
CA HIS A 259 2.87 -1.22 14.91
C HIS A 259 3.41 -2.45 15.66
N SER A 260 4.70 -2.49 16.01
CA SER A 260 5.25 -3.59 16.80
C SER A 260 4.60 -3.68 18.18
N LEU A 261 4.47 -2.54 18.86
CA LEU A 261 3.81 -2.45 20.17
C LEU A 261 2.32 -2.80 20.05
N ALA A 262 1.64 -2.29 19.01
CA ALA A 262 0.24 -2.60 18.75
C ALA A 262 0.02 -4.10 18.53
N SER A 263 0.93 -4.78 17.81
CA SER A 263 0.93 -6.22 17.60
C SER A 263 1.33 -7.05 18.83
N GLY A 264 1.49 -6.42 20.00
CA GLY A 264 1.76 -7.12 21.26
C GLY A 264 3.24 -7.40 21.55
N HIS A 265 4.18 -6.82 20.79
CA HIS A 265 5.61 -6.91 21.12
C HIS A 265 5.95 -5.96 22.27
N ARG A 266 5.86 -6.47 23.50
CA ARG A 266 5.94 -5.67 24.74
C ARG A 266 7.34 -5.54 25.34
N THR A 267 8.37 -6.18 24.79
CA THR A 267 9.77 -6.06 25.28
C THR A 267 10.66 -5.41 24.24
N LEU A 268 11.77 -4.82 24.68
CA LEU A 268 12.72 -4.15 23.79
C LEU A 268 13.30 -5.13 22.76
N GLU A 269 13.60 -6.34 23.18
CA GLU A 269 14.11 -7.44 22.35
C GLU A 269 13.07 -7.89 21.32
N ALA A 270 11.80 -8.01 21.74
CA ALA A 270 10.71 -8.35 20.83
C ALA A 270 10.49 -7.25 19.78
N ILE A 271 10.55 -5.98 20.17
CA ILE A 271 10.46 -4.86 19.22
C ILE A 271 11.65 -4.89 18.26
N LYS A 272 12.88 -4.99 18.77
CA LYS A 272 14.12 -5.04 17.95
C LYS A 272 14.13 -6.18 16.93
N SER A 273 13.53 -7.32 17.28
CA SER A 273 13.43 -8.48 16.38
C SER A 273 12.30 -8.38 15.34
N ASN A 274 11.40 -7.39 15.48
CA ASN A 274 10.25 -7.17 14.60
C ASN A 274 10.30 -5.85 13.81
N ILE A 275 11.11 -4.87 14.20
CA ILE A 275 11.31 -3.68 13.39
C ILE A 275 12.13 -3.99 12.13
N PHE A 276 11.80 -3.28 11.06
CA PHE A 276 12.42 -3.39 9.75
C PHE A 276 13.35 -2.19 9.64
N ILE A 277 14.41 -2.16 10.45
CA ILE A 277 15.43 -1.17 10.15
C ILE A 277 16.02 -1.64 8.83
N ASP A 278 15.71 -0.88 7.78
CA ASP A 278 16.39 -1.03 6.50
C ASP A 278 17.87 -1.14 6.83
N ASN A 279 18.51 -2.24 6.47
CA ASN A 279 19.89 -2.53 6.87
C ASN A 279 20.86 -1.44 6.34
N GLU A 280 20.37 -0.42 5.65
CA GLU A 280 21.07 0.82 5.36
C GLU A 280 21.27 1.76 6.55
N VAL A 281 20.51 1.70 7.65
CA VAL A 281 20.76 2.67 8.72
C VAL A 281 21.89 2.20 9.65
N PHE A 282 22.02 0.90 10.00
CA PHE A 282 22.99 0.46 11.01
C PHE A 282 23.54 -0.97 10.78
N VAL A 283 24.59 -1.06 9.98
CA VAL A 283 25.67 -2.09 10.13
C VAL A 283 27.02 -1.43 10.40
N THR A 284 26.99 -0.39 11.23
CA THR A 284 27.55 -0.65 12.56
C THR A 284 26.38 -1.21 13.35
N PRO A 285 26.53 -2.13 14.32
CA PRO A 285 25.38 -2.65 15.06
C PRO A 285 24.66 -1.49 15.79
N LEU A 286 23.82 -1.75 16.78
CA LEU A 286 23.35 -0.72 17.74
C LEU A 286 24.49 0.11 18.45
N TYR A 287 25.73 0.03 17.96
CA TYR A 287 26.92 0.84 18.28
C TYR A 287 27.06 2.16 17.51
N CYS A 288 26.38 2.43 16.39
CA CYS A 288 26.41 3.83 15.92
C CYS A 288 25.43 4.65 16.78
N PRO A 289 25.95 5.58 17.62
CA PRO A 289 25.17 6.12 18.74
C PRO A 289 23.92 6.88 18.30
N SER A 290 23.90 7.41 17.07
CA SER A 290 22.77 8.16 16.53
C SER A 290 21.51 7.31 16.35
N LEU A 291 21.58 6.03 15.92
CA LEU A 291 20.36 5.20 15.86
C LEU A 291 19.87 4.97 17.24
N LYS A 292 20.78 4.58 18.13
CA LYS A 292 20.40 4.08 19.43
C LYS A 292 19.68 5.19 20.17
N ASN A 293 20.21 6.41 20.10
CA ASN A 293 19.56 7.61 20.59
C ASN A 293 18.21 7.86 19.92
N THR A 294 18.10 7.67 18.60
CA THR A 294 16.84 7.84 17.86
C THR A 294 15.80 6.80 18.26
N PHE A 295 16.18 5.53 18.34
CA PHE A 295 15.37 4.40 18.75
C PHE A 295 14.89 4.57 20.18
N ASP A 296 15.79 4.87 21.11
CA ASP A 296 15.48 5.09 22.53
C ASP A 296 14.53 6.30 22.68
N LYS A 297 14.76 7.39 21.91
CA LYS A 297 13.88 8.56 21.87
C LYS A 297 12.49 8.21 21.34
N VAL A 298 12.40 7.43 20.26
CA VAL A 298 11.12 7.00 19.68
C VAL A 298 10.38 6.10 20.66
N ILE A 299 11.05 5.09 21.24
CA ILE A 299 10.47 4.19 22.25
C ILE A 299 9.89 5.01 23.39
N LEU A 300 10.67 5.91 23.98
CA LEU A 300 10.21 6.79 25.06
C LEU A 300 9.00 7.66 24.64
N ASN A 301 8.99 8.12 23.38
CA ASN A 301 7.90 8.92 22.85
C ASN A 301 6.61 8.11 22.67
N VAL A 302 6.69 6.88 22.15
CA VAL A 302 5.52 6.10 21.74
C VAL A 302 5.01 5.12 22.79
N SER A 303 5.84 4.69 23.73
CA SER A 303 5.50 3.66 24.70
C SER A 303 5.35 4.18 26.14
N SER A 304 4.58 3.45 26.94
CA SER A 304 4.47 3.60 28.39
C SER A 304 4.96 2.33 29.08
N PRO A 305 5.65 2.42 30.23
CA PRO A 305 6.00 1.24 31.01
C PRO A 305 4.73 0.55 31.54
N ILE A 306 4.75 -0.77 31.62
CA ILE A 306 3.72 -1.58 32.26
C ILE A 306 4.26 -2.04 33.61
N ASP A 307 3.59 -1.65 34.70
CA ASP A 307 3.90 -2.17 36.03
C ASP A 307 3.65 -3.67 36.06
N SER A 308 4.74 -4.43 35.96
CA SER A 308 4.74 -5.88 35.86
C SER A 308 5.49 -6.43 37.06
N ARG A 309 4.88 -7.37 37.79
CA ARG A 309 5.57 -8.09 38.88
C ARG A 309 6.76 -8.92 38.39
N ASN A 310 6.81 -9.21 37.09
CA ASN A 310 7.93 -9.89 36.47
C ASN A 310 9.03 -8.86 36.14
N SER A 311 10.29 -9.22 36.35
CA SER A 311 11.49 -8.38 36.13
C SER A 311 11.71 -7.95 34.67
N GLU A 312 10.85 -8.35 33.74
CA GLU A 312 10.91 -7.88 32.36
C GLU A 312 10.33 -6.47 32.25
N ASN A 313 11.15 -5.53 31.76
CA ASN A 313 10.72 -4.18 31.42
C ASN A 313 9.72 -4.22 30.23
N ARG A 314 8.45 -4.44 30.56
CA ARG A 314 7.36 -4.48 29.60
C ARG A 314 6.85 -3.07 29.31
N MET A 315 6.44 -2.86 28.07
CA MET A 315 5.91 -1.59 27.59
C MET A 315 4.65 -1.80 26.76
N SER A 316 3.76 -0.81 26.79
CA SER A 316 2.54 -0.72 25.98
C SER A 316 2.60 0.49 25.07
N LEU A 317 1.84 0.47 23.97
CA LEU A 317 1.65 1.65 23.14
C LEU A 317 0.82 2.70 23.89
N LYS A 318 1.23 3.98 23.86
CA LYS A 318 0.39 5.06 24.39
C LYS A 318 -0.90 5.17 23.57
N THR A 319 -2.04 5.33 24.25
CA THR A 319 -3.38 5.38 23.64
C THR A 319 -3.49 6.35 22.46
N LYS A 320 -2.81 7.51 22.52
CA LYS A 320 -2.83 8.51 21.44
C LYS A 320 -2.35 7.98 20.09
N TYR A 321 -1.44 7.00 20.06
CA TYR A 321 -0.91 6.45 18.79
C TYR A 321 -1.81 5.39 18.16
N PHE A 322 -2.76 4.80 18.91
CA PHE A 322 -3.71 3.83 18.33
C PHE A 322 -4.55 4.45 17.22
N SER A 323 -4.86 5.74 17.33
CA SER A 323 -5.58 6.50 16.29
C SER A 323 -4.91 6.43 14.92
N THR A 324 -3.58 6.30 14.89
CA THR A 324 -2.76 6.36 13.67
C THR A 324 -2.38 5.00 13.10
N ILE A 325 -2.76 3.89 13.76
CA ILE A 325 -2.38 2.55 13.32
C ILE A 325 -2.98 2.30 11.93
N ASN A 326 -2.13 1.88 11.01
CA ASN A 326 -2.59 1.33 9.74
C ASN A 326 -2.95 -0.15 9.97
N LEU A 327 -4.26 -0.42 9.96
CA LEU A 327 -4.85 -1.77 10.09
C LEU A 327 -4.26 -2.81 9.12
N PHE A 328 -3.66 -2.34 8.02
CA PHE A 328 -3.12 -3.16 6.95
C PHE A 328 -1.60 -3.13 6.87
N TYR A 329 -0.88 -2.44 7.77
CA TYR A 329 0.58 -2.33 7.76
C TYR A 329 1.28 -3.70 7.79
N PHE A 330 0.70 -4.68 8.49
CA PHE A 330 1.12 -6.09 8.50
C PHE A 330 -0.08 -6.98 8.17
N THR A 331 -0.41 -7.11 6.89
CA THR A 331 -1.55 -7.90 6.39
C THR A 331 -1.59 -9.37 6.85
N THR A 332 -0.61 -9.84 7.63
CA THR A 332 -0.47 -11.20 8.15
C THR A 332 -0.66 -11.36 9.67
N GLN A 333 -0.82 -10.28 10.47
CA GLN A 333 -0.92 -10.36 11.95
C GLN A 333 -2.14 -9.61 12.53
N ARG A 334 -3.33 -9.90 12.00
CA ARG A 334 -4.52 -9.06 12.21
C ARG A 334 -5.28 -9.26 13.52
N SER A 335 -5.35 -10.47 14.08
CA SER A 335 -6.41 -10.80 15.04
C SER A 335 -6.40 -9.89 16.28
N ASP A 336 -5.24 -9.71 16.90
CA ASP A 336 -5.18 -9.10 18.22
C ASP A 336 -5.31 -7.58 18.13
N VAL A 337 -4.61 -6.97 17.16
CA VAL A 337 -4.67 -5.52 16.90
C VAL A 337 -6.08 -5.09 16.50
N TYR A 338 -6.76 -5.88 15.66
CA TYR A 338 -8.11 -5.57 15.21
C TYR A 338 -9.10 -5.54 16.38
N GLN A 339 -9.05 -6.53 17.27
CA GLN A 339 -9.94 -6.57 18.44
C GLN A 339 -9.67 -5.42 19.41
N GLU A 340 -8.40 -5.08 19.64
CA GLU A 340 -8.04 -3.96 20.50
C GLU A 340 -8.51 -2.62 19.92
N LEU A 341 -8.30 -2.37 18.62
CA LEU A 341 -8.82 -1.18 17.95
C LEU A 341 -10.34 -1.11 17.97
N LYS A 342 -11.01 -2.23 17.69
CA LYS A 342 -12.48 -2.32 17.77
C LYS A 342 -12.98 -1.92 19.15
N HIS A 343 -12.35 -2.43 20.22
CA HIS A 343 -12.68 -2.06 21.60
C HIS A 343 -12.45 -0.56 21.88
N LEU A 344 -11.31 -0.02 21.45
CA LEU A 344 -10.96 1.38 21.70
C LEU A 344 -11.88 2.36 20.95
N TYR A 345 -12.28 2.03 19.73
CA TYR A 345 -13.24 2.83 18.96
C TYR A 345 -14.64 2.76 19.55
N ARG A 346 -15.09 1.56 19.94
CA ARG A 346 -16.39 1.37 20.62
C ARG A 346 -16.50 2.20 21.90
N THR A 347 -15.42 2.21 22.69
CA THR A 347 -15.36 2.96 23.96
C THR A 347 -14.97 4.43 23.77
N ARG A 348 -14.75 4.87 22.52
CA ARG A 348 -14.33 6.24 22.15
C ARG A 348 -13.04 6.69 22.84
N MET A 349 -12.17 5.75 23.21
CA MET A 349 -10.85 6.04 23.78
C MET A 349 -9.87 6.53 22.72
N CYS A 350 -10.07 6.14 21.46
CA CYS A 350 -9.44 6.75 20.31
C CYS A 350 -10.42 6.79 19.14
N LYS A 351 -10.02 7.47 18.06
CA LYS A 351 -10.71 7.47 16.78
C LYS A 351 -9.70 7.24 15.67
N PHE A 352 -10.13 6.67 14.55
CA PHE A 352 -9.30 6.53 13.38
C PHE A 352 -8.83 7.91 12.88
N GLN A 353 -7.54 8.04 12.61
CA GLN A 353 -6.91 9.21 12.03
C GLN A 353 -5.77 8.80 11.11
N PHE A 354 -5.67 9.46 9.96
CA PHE A 354 -4.44 9.36 9.17
C PHE A 354 -3.28 10.06 9.87
N LEU A 355 -2.09 9.48 9.76
CA LEU A 355 -0.85 10.19 10.08
C LEU A 355 -0.67 11.38 9.14
N ASP A 356 0.08 12.39 9.57
CA ASP A 356 0.36 13.54 8.70
C ASP A 356 1.17 13.11 7.49
N PHE A 357 0.64 13.46 6.30
CA PHE A 357 1.28 13.09 5.05
C PHE A 357 2.46 13.98 4.78
N VAL A 358 3.54 13.32 4.39
CA VAL A 358 4.69 13.97 3.78
C VAL A 358 4.32 14.30 2.34
N GLU A 359 4.69 15.50 1.89
CA GLU A 359 4.64 15.87 0.47
C GLU A 359 5.47 14.87 -0.35
N LEU A 360 4.97 14.49 -1.53
CA LEU A 360 5.69 13.57 -2.40
C LEU A 360 6.85 14.29 -3.08
N ARG A 361 7.94 13.56 -3.31
CA ARG A 361 8.98 14.00 -4.24
C ARG A 361 8.41 14.05 -5.65
N GLU A 362 8.91 14.97 -6.47
CA GLU A 362 8.51 15.15 -7.88
C GLU A 362 8.46 13.82 -8.66
N SER A 363 9.49 12.99 -8.49
CA SER A 363 9.60 11.65 -9.11
C SER A 363 8.49 10.65 -8.71
N PHE A 364 7.61 10.99 -7.77
CA PHE A 364 6.54 10.12 -7.27
C PHE A 364 5.17 10.82 -7.27
N GLU A 365 5.04 11.99 -7.89
CA GLU A 365 3.76 12.70 -8.01
C GLU A 365 2.68 11.87 -8.70
N GLY A 366 3.07 10.93 -9.56
CA GLY A 366 2.15 9.99 -10.20
C GLY A 366 1.34 9.12 -9.22
N LEU A 367 1.79 8.94 -7.96
CA LEU A 367 0.95 8.32 -6.91
C LEU A 367 -0.35 9.11 -6.69
N ASN A 368 -0.26 10.43 -6.72
CA ASN A 368 -1.43 11.29 -6.61
C ASN A 368 -2.26 11.22 -7.91
N ASP A 369 -1.62 11.22 -9.08
CA ASP A 369 -2.35 11.12 -10.36
C ASP A 369 -3.16 9.83 -10.46
N PHE A 370 -2.56 8.71 -10.02
CA PHE A 370 -3.25 7.44 -9.87
C PHE A 370 -4.44 7.54 -8.90
N LEU A 371 -4.22 8.13 -7.71
CA LEU A 371 -5.26 8.29 -6.69
C LEU A 371 -6.48 9.06 -7.20
N TYR A 372 -6.29 10.00 -8.13
CA TYR A 372 -7.35 10.82 -8.74
C TYR A 372 -7.67 10.43 -10.20
N SER A 373 -7.29 9.22 -10.61
CA SER A 373 -7.59 8.70 -11.94
C SER A 373 -9.02 8.18 -12.03
N ASP A 374 -9.57 8.19 -13.25
CA ASP A 374 -10.90 7.63 -13.52
C ASP A 374 -10.90 6.10 -13.33
N ALA A 375 -9.82 5.42 -13.72
CA ALA A 375 -9.68 3.97 -13.56
C ALA A 375 -9.71 3.53 -12.08
N PHE A 376 -9.03 4.28 -11.20
CA PHE A 376 -9.09 4.01 -9.76
C PHE A 376 -10.46 4.38 -9.17
N SER A 377 -11.07 5.47 -9.62
CA SER A 377 -12.43 5.86 -9.24
C SER A 377 -13.47 4.79 -9.59
N ASP A 378 -13.36 4.20 -10.79
CA ASP A 378 -14.21 3.10 -11.25
C ASP A 378 -14.05 1.85 -10.38
N LEU A 379 -12.83 1.52 -9.96
CA LEU A 379 -12.56 0.43 -9.01
C LEU A 379 -13.27 0.67 -7.68
N ILE A 380 -13.13 1.86 -7.09
CA ILE A 380 -13.77 2.24 -5.82
C ILE A 380 -15.29 2.14 -5.93
N VAL A 381 -15.86 2.74 -6.98
CA VAL A 381 -17.31 2.71 -7.23
C VAL A 381 -17.81 1.27 -7.40
N HIS A 382 -17.08 0.44 -8.13
CA HIS A 382 -17.47 -0.96 -8.33
C HIS A 382 -17.53 -1.74 -7.01
N VAL A 383 -16.56 -1.54 -6.10
CA VAL A 383 -16.57 -2.16 -4.77
C VAL A 383 -17.81 -1.72 -3.97
N VAL A 384 -18.11 -0.42 -3.96
CA VAL A 384 -19.26 0.13 -3.25
C VAL A 384 -20.59 -0.41 -3.82
N ILE A 385 -20.75 -0.43 -5.14
CA ILE A 385 -21.94 -0.97 -5.81
C ILE A 385 -22.13 -2.44 -5.47
N THR A 386 -21.07 -3.24 -5.65
CA THR A 386 -21.10 -4.69 -5.44
C THR A 386 -21.62 -4.98 -4.04
N TRP A 387 -21.13 -4.26 -3.04
CA TRP A 387 -21.61 -4.46 -1.68
C TRP A 387 -23.00 -3.91 -1.42
N TYR A 388 -23.34 -2.72 -1.92
CA TYR A 388 -24.69 -2.21 -1.79
C TYR A 388 -25.74 -3.22 -2.32
N THR A 389 -25.43 -3.90 -3.42
CA THR A 389 -26.30 -4.94 -3.99
C THR A 389 -26.24 -6.30 -3.27
N SER A 390 -25.15 -6.59 -2.55
CA SER A 390 -24.86 -7.94 -2.04
C SER A 390 -24.62 -8.00 -0.53
N TYR A 391 -24.96 -6.96 0.24
CA TYR A 391 -24.64 -6.87 1.68
C TYR A 391 -25.20 -8.00 2.56
N LYS A 392 -26.14 -8.80 2.02
CA LYS A 392 -26.72 -9.97 2.69
C LYS A 392 -25.83 -11.22 2.61
N SER A 393 -24.90 -11.30 1.67
CA SER A 393 -24.05 -12.48 1.44
C SER A 393 -22.59 -12.21 1.80
N ASN A 394 -22.00 -13.03 2.69
CA ASN A 394 -20.61 -12.99 3.13
C ASN A 394 -20.14 -11.66 3.76
N LYS A 395 -20.47 -11.44 5.04
CA LYS A 395 -20.27 -10.17 5.75
C LYS A 395 -18.81 -9.77 5.98
N GLU A 396 -17.93 -10.72 6.31
CA GLU A 396 -16.60 -10.41 6.82
C GLU A 396 -15.64 -9.89 5.74
N VAL A 397 -15.45 -10.65 4.67
CA VAL A 397 -14.53 -10.28 3.58
C VAL A 397 -14.95 -8.97 2.93
N VAL A 398 -16.25 -8.69 2.87
CA VAL A 398 -16.73 -7.46 2.26
C VAL A 398 -16.64 -6.26 3.20
N LEU A 399 -16.77 -6.46 4.51
CA LEU A 399 -16.48 -5.42 5.48
C LEU A 399 -15.02 -4.94 5.33
N GLU A 400 -14.06 -5.84 5.14
CA GLU A 400 -12.67 -5.44 4.88
C GLU A 400 -12.55 -4.56 3.62
N ASN A 401 -13.20 -4.94 2.52
CA ASN A 401 -13.21 -4.15 1.28
C ASN A 401 -13.76 -2.75 1.52
N LEU A 402 -14.86 -2.62 2.25
CA LEU A 402 -15.46 -1.33 2.58
C LEU A 402 -14.56 -0.48 3.48
N ILE A 403 -13.91 -1.08 4.47
CA ILE A 403 -12.96 -0.38 5.34
C ILE A 403 -11.81 0.18 4.50
N VAL A 404 -11.17 -0.64 3.66
CA VAL A 404 -10.05 -0.21 2.81
C VAL A 404 -10.49 0.90 1.86
N VAL A 405 -11.63 0.73 1.18
CA VAL A 405 -12.18 1.74 0.26
C VAL A 405 -12.46 3.05 1.00
N SER A 406 -13.05 2.99 2.20
CA SER A 406 -13.37 4.20 2.96
C SER A 406 -12.11 4.90 3.45
N MET A 407 -11.07 4.14 3.80
CA MET A 407 -9.74 4.70 4.10
C MET A 407 -9.11 5.34 2.86
N MET A 408 -9.23 4.73 1.67
CA MET A 408 -8.77 5.35 0.42
C MET A 408 -9.53 6.65 0.12
N LEU A 409 -10.85 6.71 0.36
CA LEU A 409 -11.63 7.94 0.19
C LEU A 409 -11.22 9.03 1.18
N CYS A 410 -10.92 8.67 2.43
CA CYS A 410 -10.35 9.61 3.39
C CYS A 410 -8.98 10.12 2.94
N LEU A 411 -8.12 9.25 2.37
CA LEU A 411 -6.85 9.64 1.78
C LEU A 411 -7.07 10.65 0.62
N MET A 412 -8.05 10.41 -0.25
CA MET A 412 -8.42 11.33 -1.34
C MET A 412 -8.84 12.72 -0.84
N PHE A 413 -9.43 12.84 0.35
CA PHE A 413 -9.71 14.14 0.96
C PHE A 413 -8.51 14.76 1.67
N LYS A 414 -7.71 13.94 2.35
CA LYS A 414 -6.60 14.46 3.17
C LYS A 414 -5.46 15.00 2.31
N VAL A 415 -5.13 14.35 1.18
CA VAL A 415 -4.01 14.77 0.31
C VAL A 415 -4.16 16.22 -0.21
N PRO A 416 -5.28 16.65 -0.82
CA PRO A 416 -5.36 17.98 -1.40
C PRO A 416 -5.56 19.08 -0.36
N LEU A 417 -6.02 18.73 0.85
CA LEU A 417 -6.06 19.66 1.99
C LEU A 417 -4.64 20.04 2.44
N ASN A 418 -3.67 19.16 2.25
CA ASN A 418 -2.26 19.44 2.53
C ASN A 418 -1.55 20.11 1.34
N GLU A 419 -1.78 19.61 0.11
CA GLU A 419 -1.11 20.09 -1.11
C GLU A 419 -1.77 21.33 -1.75
N ASN A 420 -2.92 21.80 -1.24
CA ASN A 420 -3.69 22.92 -1.80
C ASN A 420 -4.08 22.78 -3.27
N THR A 421 -4.26 21.54 -3.75
CA THR A 421 -4.58 21.28 -5.16
C THR A 421 -6.09 21.27 -5.40
N HIS A 422 -6.62 22.38 -5.90
CA HIS A 422 -8.07 22.59 -6.11
C HIS A 422 -8.69 21.55 -7.07
N SER A 423 -8.01 21.15 -8.14
CA SER A 423 -8.52 20.19 -9.11
C SER A 423 -8.69 18.77 -8.53
N LYS A 424 -7.67 18.27 -7.81
CA LYS A 424 -7.71 16.98 -7.10
C LYS A 424 -8.82 16.97 -6.05
N PHE A 425 -8.99 18.10 -5.36
CA PHE A 425 -10.07 18.30 -4.41
C PHE A 425 -11.46 18.18 -5.07
N HIS A 426 -11.65 18.84 -6.21
CA HIS A 426 -12.89 18.75 -6.98
C HIS A 426 -13.21 17.31 -7.39
N LYS A 427 -12.20 16.57 -7.87
CA LYS A 427 -12.34 15.15 -8.22
C LYS A 427 -12.76 14.28 -7.03
N ALA A 428 -12.18 14.51 -5.84
CA ALA A 428 -12.57 13.78 -4.63
C ALA A 428 -14.05 13.99 -4.29
N VAL A 429 -14.54 15.23 -4.36
CA VAL A 429 -15.96 15.52 -4.09
C VAL A 429 -16.87 14.95 -5.16
N ASP A 430 -16.52 15.05 -6.43
CA ASP A 430 -17.32 14.44 -7.49
C ASP A 430 -17.42 12.92 -7.31
N LEU A 431 -16.31 12.26 -6.95
CA LEU A 431 -16.32 10.83 -6.65
C LEU A 431 -17.26 10.48 -5.49
N ILE A 432 -17.07 11.16 -4.36
CA ILE A 432 -17.67 10.77 -3.07
C ILE A 432 -19.12 11.26 -2.95
N PHE A 433 -19.38 12.48 -3.39
CA PHE A 433 -20.66 13.17 -3.24
C PHE A 433 -21.45 13.34 -4.54
N GLY A 434 -20.84 13.11 -5.70
CA GLY A 434 -21.51 13.18 -6.99
C GLY A 434 -22.70 12.23 -7.08
N ILE A 435 -23.81 12.72 -7.61
CA ILE A 435 -25.05 11.95 -7.78
C ILE A 435 -24.91 11.03 -8.99
N ARG A 436 -24.97 9.72 -8.78
CA ARG A 436 -24.70 8.72 -9.82
C ARG A 436 -25.96 7.93 -10.17
N LYS A 437 -26.27 7.84 -11.47
CA LYS A 437 -27.47 7.12 -11.97
C LYS A 437 -27.44 5.63 -11.59
N TYR A 438 -26.28 5.00 -11.65
CA TYR A 438 -26.10 3.58 -11.29
C TYR A 438 -26.08 3.33 -9.77
N LEU A 439 -26.04 4.38 -8.95
CA LEU A 439 -26.33 4.32 -7.51
C LEU A 439 -27.78 4.73 -7.22
N GLU A 440 -28.65 4.60 -8.23
CA GLU A 440 -30.06 4.99 -8.16
C GLU A 440 -30.26 6.46 -7.73
N GLY A 441 -29.35 7.36 -8.12
CA GLY A 441 -29.42 8.77 -7.74
C GLY A 441 -28.92 9.08 -6.32
N ASN A 442 -28.23 8.13 -5.69
CA ASN A 442 -27.45 8.37 -4.48
C ASN A 442 -26.00 8.73 -4.82
N ASN A 443 -25.25 9.15 -3.79
CA ASN A 443 -23.80 9.29 -3.85
C ASN A 443 -23.10 8.25 -2.97
N VAL A 444 -21.79 8.10 -3.14
CA VAL A 444 -20.97 7.09 -2.42
C VAL A 444 -21.06 7.31 -0.91
N MET A 445 -20.99 8.56 -0.43
CA MET A 445 -21.06 8.85 1.00
C MET A 445 -22.37 8.36 1.64
N THR A 446 -23.52 8.63 1.02
CA THR A 446 -24.83 8.18 1.54
C THR A 446 -24.92 6.66 1.58
N ILE A 447 -24.38 5.97 0.56
CA ILE A 447 -24.34 4.51 0.53
C ILE A 447 -23.45 3.97 1.64
N LEU A 448 -22.26 4.53 1.84
CA LEU A 448 -21.37 4.13 2.94
C LEU A 448 -21.98 4.38 4.32
N ALA A 449 -22.63 5.53 4.53
CA ALA A 449 -23.34 5.83 5.78
C ALA A 449 -24.50 4.86 6.03
N PHE A 450 -25.25 4.49 4.98
CA PHE A 450 -26.29 3.47 5.05
C PHE A 450 -25.72 2.11 5.45
N LEU A 451 -24.64 1.69 4.79
CA LEU A 451 -23.97 0.42 5.06
C LEU A 451 -23.40 0.39 6.49
N ASN A 452 -22.85 1.50 6.98
CA ASN A 452 -22.34 1.61 8.34
C ASN A 452 -23.44 1.29 9.37
N LYS A 453 -24.62 1.92 9.22
CA LYS A 453 -25.80 1.66 10.05
C LYS A 453 -26.29 0.22 9.97
N LYS A 454 -26.06 -0.47 8.85
CA LYS A 454 -26.50 -1.86 8.63
C LYS A 454 -25.54 -2.91 9.14
N ILE A 455 -24.24 -2.65 9.08
CA ILE A 455 -23.20 -3.60 9.48
C ILE A 455 -22.93 -3.51 10.98
N ASP A 456 -22.99 -2.31 11.56
CA ASP A 456 -22.69 -2.06 12.97
C ASP A 456 -21.29 -2.58 13.37
N ASP A 457 -20.25 -2.06 12.70
CA ASP A 457 -18.86 -2.36 13.04
C ASP A 457 -18.11 -1.09 13.46
N ASP A 458 -17.48 -1.13 14.64
CA ASP A 458 -16.85 0.05 15.25
C ASP A 458 -15.65 0.59 14.44
N ILE A 459 -14.92 -0.28 13.73
CA ILE A 459 -13.79 0.14 12.89
C ILE A 459 -14.31 0.83 11.65
N PHE A 460 -15.26 0.22 10.97
CA PHE A 460 -15.89 0.83 9.80
C PHE A 460 -16.56 2.16 10.18
N GLY A 461 -17.29 2.20 11.29
CA GLY A 461 -17.89 3.42 11.83
C GLY A 461 -16.87 4.52 12.08
N SER A 462 -15.75 4.20 12.73
CA SER A 462 -14.70 5.19 12.99
C SER A 462 -14.06 5.75 11.72
N VAL A 463 -13.90 4.94 10.68
CA VAL A 463 -13.41 5.41 9.36
C VAL A 463 -14.44 6.32 8.68
N ILE A 464 -15.73 5.99 8.75
CA ILE A 464 -16.82 6.82 8.20
C ILE A 464 -16.92 8.16 8.95
N ASP A 465 -16.79 8.15 10.27
CA ASP A 465 -16.76 9.38 11.09
C ASP A 465 -15.59 10.28 10.69
N HIS A 466 -14.41 9.70 10.43
CA HIS A 466 -13.26 10.46 9.95
C HIS A 466 -13.49 11.02 8.52
N LEU A 467 -14.17 10.28 7.65
CA LEU A 467 -14.55 10.77 6.31
C LEU A 467 -15.51 11.96 6.40
N LEU A 468 -16.46 11.93 7.33
CA LEU A 468 -17.35 13.06 7.63
C LEU A 468 -16.58 14.26 8.18
N GLU A 469 -15.65 14.03 9.11
CA GLU A 469 -14.77 15.07 9.65
C GLU A 469 -13.96 15.76 8.55
N LEU A 470 -13.32 14.98 7.66
CA LEU A 470 -12.54 15.51 6.53
C LEU A 470 -13.38 16.28 5.51
N SER A 471 -14.62 15.85 5.29
CA SER A 471 -15.58 16.54 4.41
C SER A 471 -16.31 17.70 5.09
N LEU A 472 -16.05 17.94 6.38
CA LEU A 472 -16.70 18.95 7.21
C LEU A 472 -18.22 18.79 7.28
N ILE A 473 -18.74 17.58 7.08
CA ILE A 473 -20.18 17.29 7.23
C ILE A 473 -20.44 16.97 8.72
N PRO A 474 -21.52 17.52 9.32
CA PRO A 474 -21.86 17.20 10.71
C PRO A 474 -21.97 15.69 10.92
N ALA A 475 -21.38 15.18 12.01
CA ALA A 475 -21.34 13.76 12.31
C ALA A 475 -22.75 13.15 12.45
N ASP A 476 -23.74 13.95 12.86
CA ASP A 476 -25.13 13.56 13.03
C ASP A 476 -25.97 13.64 11.75
N TYR A 477 -25.41 14.13 10.63
CA TYR A 477 -26.16 14.38 9.40
C TYR A 477 -26.86 13.13 8.83
N PHE A 478 -26.26 11.96 9.00
CA PHE A 478 -26.78 10.68 8.52
C PHE A 478 -27.41 9.80 9.62
N CYS A 479 -27.54 10.26 10.88
CA CYS A 479 -28.10 9.45 11.96
C CYS A 479 -29.54 8.99 11.70
N ASP A 480 -30.32 9.85 11.06
CA ASP A 480 -31.72 9.66 10.69
C ASP A 480 -31.91 8.93 9.34
N LEU A 481 -30.83 8.42 8.73
CA LEU A 481 -30.91 7.76 7.42
C LEU A 481 -31.84 6.53 7.47
N SER A 482 -32.84 6.52 6.60
CA SER A 482 -33.83 5.44 6.45
C SER A 482 -33.55 4.58 5.20
N GLU A 483 -34.25 3.45 5.09
CA GLU A 483 -34.22 2.60 3.90
C GLU A 483 -35.04 3.16 2.72
N ASP A 484 -35.81 4.23 2.93
CA ASP A 484 -36.61 4.83 1.84
C ASP A 484 -35.69 5.42 0.77
N PRO A 485 -35.74 4.93 -0.49
CA PRO A 485 -34.89 5.43 -1.57
C PRO A 485 -35.08 6.94 -1.82
N THR A 486 -36.27 7.48 -1.61
CA THR A 486 -36.55 8.92 -1.79
C THR A 486 -35.80 9.73 -0.75
N TYR A 487 -35.79 9.25 0.50
CA TYR A 487 -35.06 9.85 1.59
C TYR A 487 -33.55 9.83 1.36
N MET A 488 -33.00 8.69 0.95
CA MET A 488 -31.56 8.56 0.64
C MET A 488 -31.13 9.50 -0.49
N LYS A 489 -31.93 9.63 -1.55
CA LYS A 489 -31.69 10.59 -2.65
C LYS A 489 -31.66 12.03 -2.13
N LYS A 490 -32.60 12.41 -1.25
CA LYS A 490 -32.64 13.74 -0.62
C LYS A 490 -31.39 13.98 0.22
N LYS A 491 -30.99 13.02 1.06
CA LYS A 491 -29.76 13.10 1.87
C LYS A 491 -28.51 13.22 1.02
N SER A 492 -28.43 12.49 -0.10
CA SER A 492 -27.33 12.57 -1.06
C SER A 492 -27.20 13.96 -1.70
N LYS A 493 -28.31 14.56 -2.13
CA LYS A 493 -28.28 15.93 -2.69
C LYS A 493 -27.87 16.96 -1.63
N GLY A 494 -28.37 16.82 -0.41
CA GLY A 494 -28.01 17.69 0.70
C GLY A 494 -26.53 17.57 1.10
N SER A 495 -25.99 16.35 1.13
CA SER A 495 -24.57 16.13 1.49
C SER A 495 -23.63 16.68 0.42
N LEU A 496 -23.98 16.54 -0.87
CA LEU A 496 -23.24 17.18 -1.96
C LEU A 496 -23.19 18.70 -1.80
N TYR A 497 -24.33 19.33 -1.54
CA TYR A 497 -24.38 20.78 -1.33
C TYR A 497 -23.53 21.23 -0.13
N LEU A 498 -23.68 20.55 1.02
CA LEU A 498 -22.91 20.84 2.24
C LEU A 498 -21.41 20.66 2.02
N ALA A 499 -20.99 19.54 1.42
CA ALA A 499 -19.60 19.30 1.08
C ALA A 499 -19.07 20.47 0.24
N TRP A 500 -19.76 20.84 -0.84
CA TRP A 500 -19.31 21.95 -1.69
C TRP A 500 -19.16 23.27 -0.97
N GLN A 501 -20.14 23.64 -0.14
CA GLN A 501 -20.09 24.88 0.62
C GLN A 501 -18.93 24.89 1.63
N ASN A 502 -18.81 23.83 2.43
CA ASN A 502 -17.81 23.76 3.48
C ASN A 502 -16.40 23.77 2.90
N LEU A 503 -16.24 23.14 1.74
CA LEU A 503 -14.94 22.99 1.11
C LEU A 503 -14.51 24.25 0.36
N GLN A 504 -15.43 24.95 -0.29
CA GLN A 504 -15.17 26.30 -0.81
C GLN A 504 -14.77 27.26 0.31
N LYS A 505 -15.41 27.17 1.48
CA LYS A 505 -15.06 27.96 2.65
C LYS A 505 -13.64 27.63 3.14
N LYS A 506 -13.32 26.34 3.30
CA LYS A 506 -12.00 25.90 3.76
C LYS A 506 -10.88 26.30 2.80
N TYR A 507 -11.11 26.18 1.50
CA TYR A 507 -10.12 26.60 0.50
C TYR A 507 -9.84 28.11 0.55
N LYS A 508 -10.89 28.94 0.70
CA LYS A 508 -10.73 30.39 0.89
C LYS A 508 -9.94 30.72 2.16
N GLU A 509 -10.12 29.96 3.24
CA GLU A 509 -9.35 30.09 4.47
C GLU A 509 -7.86 29.77 4.25
N ILE A 510 -7.56 28.65 3.58
CA ILE A 510 -6.16 28.27 3.32
C ILE A 510 -5.45 29.30 2.42
N LEU A 511 -6.13 29.78 1.37
CA LEU A 511 -5.59 30.84 0.52
C LEU A 511 -5.31 32.14 1.28
N ARG A 512 -6.16 32.51 2.25
CA ARG A 512 -5.94 33.69 3.10
C ARG A 512 -4.72 33.49 4.01
N ASN A 513 -4.60 32.32 4.64
CA ASN A 513 -3.48 32.01 5.53
C ASN A 513 -2.14 32.05 4.78
N LYS A 514 -2.09 31.54 3.54
CA LYS A 514 -0.88 31.57 2.71
C LYS A 514 -0.46 32.99 2.31
N LYS A 515 -1.43 33.87 2.04
CA LYS A 515 -1.14 35.29 1.74
C LYS A 515 -0.55 36.00 2.96
N ASN A 516 -1.10 35.75 4.14
CA ASN A 516 -0.60 36.35 5.38
C ASN A 516 0.80 35.83 5.75
N SER A 517 1.07 34.52 5.57
CA SER A 517 2.40 33.98 5.84
C SER A 517 3.51 34.52 4.91
N GLN A 518 3.14 35.02 3.72
CA GLN A 518 4.08 35.63 2.77
C GLN A 518 4.30 37.12 3.07
N SER A 519 3.32 37.83 3.64
CA SER A 519 3.46 39.25 3.99
C SER A 519 4.33 39.49 5.23
N ASP A 520 4.49 38.49 6.09
CA ASP A 520 5.21 38.63 7.36
C ASP A 520 6.72 38.33 7.25
N ASN A 521 7.24 38.07 6.04
CA ASN A 521 8.66 37.79 5.77
C ASN A 521 9.28 38.65 4.62
N PRO A 522 9.10 39.98 4.57
CA PRO A 522 9.70 40.80 3.51
C PRO A 522 11.21 41.05 3.70
N ASP A 523 11.77 40.88 4.90
CA ASP A 523 13.11 41.40 5.26
C ASP A 523 14.29 40.42 5.11
N LEU A 524 14.09 39.24 4.50
CA LEU A 524 15.16 38.23 4.33
C LEU A 524 15.57 37.97 2.87
N VAL A 525 15.05 38.74 1.91
CA VAL A 525 15.49 38.68 0.51
C VAL A 525 16.34 39.93 0.22
N GLY A 526 17.48 40.01 0.89
CA GLY A 526 18.37 41.17 0.81
C GLY A 526 19.70 40.97 1.51
N SER A 527 20.43 39.91 1.17
CA SER A 527 21.88 39.78 1.40
C SER A 527 22.49 38.77 0.44
#